data_AF-A0RYI0-F1
#
_entry.id   AF-A0RYI0-F1
#
_cell.length_a   1.000
_cell.length_b   1.000
_cell.length_c   1.000
_cell.angle_alpha   90.00
_cell.angle_beta   90.00
_cell.angle_gamma   90.00
#
_symmetry.space_group_name_H-M   'P 1'
#
loop_
_entity.id
_entity.type
_entity.pdbx_description
1 polymer ?
#
loop_
_entity_poly.entity_id
_entity_poly.type
_entity_poly.pdbx_seq_one_letter_code
_entity_poly.pdbx_strand_id
1 'polypeptide(L)' 'MRRKCPKCGSKKVVEIMYGLPPMGDQWKKDLDEGKFVLGGCCVTNHDPKWYCKDCSLEFYKLGEIPPEAGWNT' A
#
# COMPACT_ATOMS: atom_id res chain seq x y z
N MET A 1 17.02 0.33 -0.55
CA MET A 1 16.60 0.75 -1.91
C MET A 1 15.22 1.42 -1.81
N ARG A 2 15.08 2.71 -2.15
CA ARG A 2 13.76 3.40 -2.12
C ARG A 2 12.91 2.92 -3.30
N ARG A 3 11.69 2.47 -3.04
CA ARG A 3 10.73 2.09 -4.10
C ARG A 3 10.37 3.31 -4.94
N LYS A 4 10.17 3.08 -6.24
CA LYS A 4 9.60 4.06 -7.17
C LYS A 4 8.26 3.53 -7.66
N CYS A 5 7.32 4.43 -7.92
CA CYS A 5 6.07 4.08 -8.55
C CYS A 5 6.36 3.54 -9.97
N PRO A 6 5.83 2.36 -10.34
CA PRO A 6 6.05 1.79 -11.67
C PRO A 6 5.33 2.56 -12.78
N LYS A 7 4.27 3.33 -12.45
CA LYS A 7 3.50 4.11 -13.43
C LYS A 7 4.10 5.49 -13.71
N CYS A 8 4.48 6.25 -12.67
CA CYS A 8 4.94 7.63 -12.83
C CYS A 8 6.40 7.88 -12.42
N GLY A 9 7.12 6.87 -11.91
CA GLY A 9 8.51 7.00 -11.47
C GLY A 9 8.72 7.76 -10.15
N SER A 10 7.66 8.29 -9.53
CA SER A 10 7.75 9.03 -8.26
C SER A 10 8.34 8.20 -7.13
N LYS A 11 9.08 8.87 -6.24
CA LYS A 11 9.60 8.30 -4.98
C LYS A 11 8.65 8.50 -3.80
N LYS A 12 7.54 9.23 -3.97
CA LYS A 12 6.53 9.47 -2.92
C LYS A 12 5.61 8.25 -2.80
N VAL A 13 6.21 7.12 -2.46
CA VAL A 13 5.53 5.82 -2.26
C VAL A 13 5.49 5.53 -0.77
N VAL A 14 4.31 5.16 -0.26
CA VAL A 14 4.05 4.85 1.15
C VAL A 14 3.40 3.47 1.29
N GLU A 15 3.45 2.89 2.50
CA GLU A 15 2.73 1.65 2.81
C GLU A 15 1.22 1.89 2.83
N ILE A 16 0.45 0.85 2.50
CA ILE A 16 -0.97 0.78 2.85
C ILE A 16 -1.10 -0.07 4.12
N MET A 17 -1.73 0.50 5.14
CA MET A 17 -1.99 -0.14 6.43
C MET A 17 -3.45 -0.62 6.46
N TYR A 18 -3.63 -1.91 6.68
CA TYR A 18 -4.93 -2.56 6.79
C TYR A 18 -5.20 -3.03 8.22
N GLY A 19 -6.46 -3.37 8.49
CA GLY A 19 -6.87 -3.93 9.76
C GLY A 19 -7.35 -2.87 10.75
N LEU A 20 -7.46 -3.29 12.01
CA LEU A 20 -7.83 -2.42 13.11
C LEU A 20 -6.61 -1.53 13.47
N PRO A 21 -6.76 -0.20 13.45
CA PRO A 21 -5.74 0.71 13.94
C PRO A 21 -5.28 0.40 15.36
N PRO A 22 -3.97 0.50 15.67
CA PRO A 22 -3.52 0.49 17.05
C PRO A 22 -4.04 1.72 17.79
N MET A 23 -4.29 1.58 19.09
CA MET A 23 -4.62 2.71 19.94
C MET A 23 -3.36 3.51 20.28
N GLY A 24 -3.31 4.79 19.92
CA GLY A 24 -2.23 5.70 20.32
C GLY A 24 -2.11 6.96 19.46
N ASP A 25 -1.67 8.06 20.05
CA ASP A 25 -1.56 9.36 19.38
C ASP A 25 -0.44 9.39 18.34
N GLN A 26 0.62 8.60 18.52
CA GLN A 26 1.69 8.50 17.53
C GLN A 26 1.18 7.93 16.20
N TRP A 27 0.27 6.95 16.24
CA TRP A 27 -0.32 6.37 15.03
C TRP A 27 -1.17 7.39 14.27
N LYS A 28 -1.98 8.19 14.99
CA LYS A 28 -2.74 9.29 14.39
C LYS A 28 -1.82 10.34 13.77
N LYS A 29 -0.76 10.72 14.49
CA LYS A 29 0.23 11.68 13.99
C LYS A 29 0.94 11.18 12.73
N ASP A 30 1.32 9.90 12.69
CA ASP A 30 1.97 9.31 11.52
C ASP A 30 1.01 9.24 10.30
N LEU A 31 -0.28 9.02 10.55
CA LEU A 31 -1.33 9.09 9.54
C LEU A 31 -1.51 10.52 9.01
N ASP A 32 -1.59 11.52 9.90
CA ASP A 32 -1.72 12.94 9.54
C ASP A 32 -0.49 13.46 8.78
N GLU A 33 0.71 12.99 9.13
CA GLU A 33 1.97 13.27 8.41
C GLU A 33 2.06 12.51 7.07
N GLY A 34 1.11 11.61 6.78
CA GLY A 34 1.04 10.85 5.54
C GLY A 34 2.23 9.90 5.35
N LYS A 35 2.69 9.28 6.44
CA LYS A 35 3.75 8.23 6.42
C LYS A 35 3.25 6.91 5.82
N PHE A 36 1.95 6.65 5.94
CA PHE A 36 1.21 5.57 5.31
C PHE A 36 -0.21 6.04 4.97
N VAL A 37 -0.96 5.22 4.23
CA VAL A 37 -2.40 5.42 4.00
C VAL A 37 -3.18 4.26 4.58
N LEU A 38 -4.47 4.46 4.86
CA LEU A 38 -5.35 3.40 5.33
C LEU A 38 -5.97 2.66 4.14
N GLY A 39 -5.93 1.33 4.23
CA GLY A 39 -6.71 0.44 3.38
C GLY A 39 -8.03 0.06 4.05
N GLY A 40 -8.49 -1.16 3.75
CA GLY A 40 -9.67 -1.75 4.38
C GLY A 40 -9.40 -2.36 5.77
N CYS A 41 -10.48 -2.64 6.50
CA CYS A 41 -10.42 -3.31 7.79
C CYS A 41 -10.12 -4.82 7.67
N CYS A 42 -10.45 -5.44 6.52
CA CYS A 42 -10.21 -6.84 6.28
C CYS A 42 -8.94 -7.00 5.44
N VAL A 43 -8.00 -7.83 5.92
CA VAL A 43 -6.78 -8.17 5.20
C VAL A 43 -7.00 -9.52 4.51
N THR A 44 -6.66 -9.57 3.24
CA THR A 44 -6.59 -10.75 2.39
C THR A 44 -5.13 -10.97 1.96
N ASN A 45 -4.88 -12.00 1.17
CA ASN A 45 -3.55 -12.21 0.58
C ASN A 45 -3.34 -11.41 -0.71
N HIS A 46 -4.34 -10.65 -1.16
CA HIS A 46 -4.37 -10.00 -2.48
C HIS A 46 -4.61 -8.49 -2.37
N ASP A 47 -4.17 -7.90 -1.27
CA ASP A 47 -4.24 -6.46 -1.06
C ASP A 47 -2.99 -5.75 -1.57
N PRO A 48 -3.14 -4.59 -2.22
CA PRO A 48 -2.00 -3.80 -2.61
C PRO A 48 -1.25 -3.36 -1.36
N LYS A 49 0.08 -3.39 -1.44
CA LYS A 49 0.95 -3.10 -0.30
C LYS A 49 1.46 -1.65 -0.33
N TRP A 50 1.51 -1.03 -1.51
CA TRP A 50 2.08 0.30 -1.72
C TRP A 50 1.10 1.25 -2.39
N TYR A 51 1.18 2.51 -2.00
CA TYR A 51 0.42 3.60 -2.59
C TYR A 51 1.35 4.73 -3.06
N CYS A 52 1.15 5.22 -4.28
CA CYS A 52 1.85 6.39 -4.79
C CYS A 52 1.07 7.67 -4.52
N LYS A 53 1.64 8.59 -3.73
CA LYS A 53 0.98 9.87 -3.38
C LYS A 53 0.87 10.87 -4.54
N ASP A 54 1.61 10.68 -5.63
CA ASP A 54 1.57 11.61 -6.77
C ASP A 54 0.58 11.18 -7.88
N CYS A 55 0.35 9.88 -8.07
CA CYS A 55 -0.54 9.39 -9.14
C CYS A 55 -1.63 8.43 -8.67
N SER A 56 -1.74 8.25 -7.35
CA SER A 56 -2.73 7.41 -6.67
C SER A 56 -2.71 5.93 -7.07
N LEU A 57 -1.62 5.44 -7.67
CA LEU A 57 -1.50 4.02 -8.00
C LEU A 57 -1.27 3.20 -6.72
N GLU A 58 -2.13 2.21 -6.54
CA GLU A 58 -1.95 1.10 -5.61
C GLU A 58 -1.24 -0.06 -6.33
N PHE A 59 -0.25 -0.67 -5.69
CA PHE A 59 0.49 -1.77 -6.31
C PHE A 59 1.09 -2.75 -5.32
N TYR A 60 1.28 -3.97 -5.81
CA TYR A 60 1.71 -5.14 -5.07
C TYR A 60 3.23 -5.22 -4.94
N LYS A 61 3.71 -6.03 -3.99
CA LYS A 61 5.11 -6.42 -3.95
C LYS A 61 5.37 -7.46 -5.03
N LEU A 62 6.44 -7.30 -5.81
CA LEU A 62 6.87 -8.36 -6.73
C LEU A 62 7.07 -9.67 -5.95
N GLY A 63 6.46 -10.75 -6.43
CA GLY A 63 6.45 -12.07 -5.80
C GLY A 63 5.15 -12.41 -5.03
N GLU A 64 4.27 -11.44 -4.79
CA GLU A 64 2.88 -11.67 -4.37
C GLU A 64 2.04 -11.71 -5.65
N ILE A 65 1.65 -12.91 -6.11
CA ILE A 65 0.84 -13.10 -7.31
C ILE A 65 -0.63 -12.84 -6.94
N PRO A 66 -1.32 -11.81 -7.49
CA PRO A 66 -2.76 -11.71 -7.35
C PRO A 66 -3.42 -12.88 -8.09
N PRO A 67 -4.45 -13.53 -7.54
CA PRO A 67 -5.01 -14.79 -8.03
C PRO A 67 -5.65 -14.62 -9.41
N GLU A 68 -6.09 -13.41 -9.79
CA GLU A 68 -6.57 -13.12 -11.13
C GLU A 68 -5.49 -13.21 -12.23
N ALA A 69 -4.19 -13.16 -11.88
CA ALA A 69 -3.11 -13.38 -12.84
C ALA A 69 -2.84 -14.87 -13.13
N GLY A 70 -3.57 -15.78 -12.50
CA GLY A 70 -3.39 -17.24 -12.60
C GLY A 70 -4.44 -18.01 -13.43
N TRP A 71 -5.41 -17.34 -14.07
CA TRP A 71 -6.48 -18.01 -14.84
C TRP A 71 -6.24 -18.07 -16.36
N ASN A 72 -4.98 -18.02 -16.82
CA ASN A 72 -4.65 -18.21 -18.23
C ASN A 72 -3.36 -19.03 -18.42
N THR A 73 -3.38 -20.30 -18.02
CA THR A 73 -2.70 -21.42 -18.71
C THR A 73 -3.42 -22.70 -18.39
#